data_AF-A0AAP0M648-F1
#
_entry.id   AF-A0AAP0M648-F1
#
_cell.length_a   1.000
_cell.length_b   1.000
_cell.length_c   1.000
_cell.angle_alpha   90.00
_cell.angle_beta   90.00
_cell.angle_gamma   90.00
#
_symmetry.space_group_name_H-M   'P 1'
#
loop_
_entity.id
_entity.type
_entity.pdbx_description
1 polymer ?
#
loop_
_entity_poly.entity_id
_entity_poly.type
_entity_poly.pdbx_seq_one_letter_code
_entity_poly.pdbx_strand_id
1 'polypeptide(L)'
;MEADRRPQGAACERDRAVCGDEDGTSRIVEAYISPVAGKYVDSETSQQSEQHGIFSGQVMIAVKDACRQDVLKKKPRLVEAMYFCELNTPVDSLSKMYGVVSRRRARVLKEEMQEGSALFTVHAYLPVSESFGFADELRKETSGAASALLALSQFETVFCDILTGDPFCVK
;
A
#
# COMPACT_ATOMS: atom_id res chain seq x y z
N MET A 1 37.36 -31.54 40.01
CA MET A 1 37.51 -32.18 38.69
C MET A 1 36.47 -33.29 38.66
N GLU A 2 35.24 -32.95 38.31
CA GLU A 2 34.11 -33.86 38.17
C GLU A 2 33.23 -33.29 37.06
N ALA A 3 32.79 -34.16 36.16
CA ALA A 3 32.13 -33.83 34.91
C ALA A 3 30.67 -33.42 35.09
N ASP A 4 30.18 -32.50 34.24
CA ASP A 4 28.78 -32.51 33.82
C ASP A 4 28.72 -32.30 32.30
N ARG A 5 28.21 -33.33 31.61
CA ARG A 5 27.84 -33.29 30.19
C ARG A 5 26.35 -33.03 30.13
N ARG A 6 25.89 -31.96 29.46
CA ARG A 6 24.60 -31.91 28.76
C ARG A 6 24.59 -30.79 27.70
N PRO A 7 23.65 -30.83 26.73
CA PRO A 7 23.94 -30.67 25.30
C PRO A 7 23.85 -29.22 24.80
N GLN A 8 24.54 -28.95 23.69
CA GLN A 8 24.41 -27.74 22.87
C GLN A 8 22.99 -27.69 22.27
N GLY A 9 22.09 -27.01 22.98
CA GLY A 9 20.87 -26.48 22.39
C GLY A 9 21.22 -25.31 21.49
N ALA A 10 20.80 -25.39 20.22
CA ALA A 10 20.91 -24.32 19.26
C ALA A 10 20.03 -23.14 19.69
N ALA A 11 20.59 -22.24 20.48
CA ALA A 11 20.10 -20.89 20.60
C ALA A 11 20.58 -20.11 19.37
N CYS A 12 19.73 -20.02 18.34
CA CYS A 12 19.92 -19.05 17.26
C CYS A 12 19.52 -17.68 17.81
N GLU A 13 20.39 -17.13 18.64
CA GLU A 13 20.23 -15.81 19.23
C GLU A 13 20.93 -14.80 18.32
N ARG A 14 20.11 -14.04 17.57
CA ARG A 14 20.31 -12.60 17.36
C ARG A 14 19.10 -12.03 16.64
N ASP A 15 18.09 -11.71 17.47
CA ASP A 15 17.26 -10.56 17.26
C ASP A 15 18.15 -9.33 17.03
N ARG A 16 18.27 -8.90 15.78
CA ARG A 16 18.64 -7.53 15.46
C ARG A 16 17.61 -6.98 14.48
N ALA A 17 16.37 -6.87 14.96
CA ALA A 17 15.38 -6.02 14.33
C ALA A 17 15.87 -4.57 14.47
N VAL A 18 16.50 -4.05 13.42
CA VAL A 18 16.82 -2.62 13.36
C VAL A 18 15.50 -1.85 13.30
N CYS A 19 15.27 -1.09 14.36
CA CYS A 19 14.25 -0.06 14.46
C CYS A 19 14.77 1.21 13.76
N GLY A 20 13.94 1.77 12.87
CA GLY A 20 14.20 2.89 11.96
C GLY A 20 13.55 2.55 10.61
N ASP A 21 12.62 3.28 10.02
CA ASP A 21 12.22 4.69 10.14
C ASP A 21 10.69 4.86 10.26
N GLU A 22 10.24 6.04 10.69
CA GLU A 22 8.84 6.37 10.99
C GLU A 22 7.88 6.27 9.79
N ASP A 23 8.39 6.10 8.57
CA ASP A 23 7.62 6.06 7.32
C ASP A 23 7.34 4.63 6.79
N GLY A 24 7.72 3.58 7.52
CA GLY A 24 7.25 2.21 7.29
C GLY A 24 7.57 1.56 5.93
N THR A 25 8.32 2.22 5.05
CA THR A 25 8.29 1.96 3.60
C THR A 25 9.37 1.02 3.07
N SER A 26 10.37 0.62 3.86
CA SER A 26 11.30 -0.43 3.42
C SER A 26 11.94 -1.19 4.57
N ARG A 27 12.05 -2.52 4.42
CA ARG A 27 12.95 -3.36 5.22
C ARG A 27 13.63 -4.37 4.31
N ILE A 28 14.91 -4.59 4.57
CA ILE A 28 15.70 -5.60 3.88
C ILE A 28 15.41 -6.93 4.57
N VAL A 29 14.89 -7.90 3.82
CA VAL A 29 14.77 -9.29 4.25
C VAL A 29 16.01 -10.02 3.75
N GLU A 30 16.98 -10.25 4.64
CA GLU A 30 18.15 -11.07 4.34
C GLU A 30 17.83 -12.54 4.63
N ALA A 31 17.72 -13.35 3.58
CA ALA A 31 17.51 -14.80 3.70
C ALA A 31 18.81 -15.54 3.36
N TYR A 32 19.33 -16.32 4.32
CA TYR A 32 20.49 -17.19 4.11
C TYR A 32 20.02 -18.62 3.86
N ILE A 33 20.42 -19.18 2.72
CA ILE A 33 20.12 -20.57 2.36
C ILE A 33 21.38 -21.38 2.62
N SER A 34 21.37 -22.20 3.68
CA SER A 34 22.40 -23.21 3.89
C SER A 34 21.89 -24.55 3.34
N PRO A 35 22.68 -25.29 2.55
CA PRO A 35 22.34 -26.67 2.23
C PRO A 35 22.23 -27.44 3.54
N VAL A 36 21.06 -28.06 3.77
CA VAL A 36 20.93 -29.05 4.83
C VAL A 36 21.80 -30.22 4.39
N ALA A 37 22.86 -30.50 5.14
CA ALA A 37 23.71 -31.66 4.94
C ALA A 37 22.91 -32.94 5.22
N GLY A 38 22.04 -33.32 4.29
CA GLY A 38 21.60 -34.69 4.12
C GLY A 38 22.82 -35.47 3.66
N LYS A 39 23.22 -36.48 4.43
CA LYS A 39 24.37 -37.35 4.15
C LYS A 39 24.32 -37.83 2.69
N TYR A 40 25.15 -37.24 1.84
CA TYR A 40 25.47 -37.78 0.53
C TYR A 40 26.94 -38.18 0.55
N VAL A 41 27.19 -39.42 0.13
CA VAL A 41 28.49 -40.08 0.15
C VAL A 41 29.45 -39.33 -0.78
N ASP A 42 30.68 -39.10 -0.29
CA ASP A 42 31.78 -38.48 -1.00
C ASP A 42 32.04 -39.14 -2.35
N SER A 43 32.15 -38.32 -3.39
CA SER A 43 33.05 -38.57 -4.52
C SER A 43 33.37 -37.24 -5.19
N GLU A 44 34.65 -36.90 -5.14
CA GLU A 44 35.28 -35.76 -5.78
C GLU A 44 34.93 -35.72 -7.28
N THR A 45 34.60 -34.54 -7.81
CA THR A 45 35.11 -33.98 -9.08
C THR A 45 34.57 -32.56 -9.25
N SER A 46 35.48 -31.63 -9.50
CA SER A 46 35.16 -30.27 -9.92
C SER A 46 34.47 -30.29 -11.27
N GLN A 47 33.25 -29.76 -11.40
CA GLN A 47 32.70 -29.03 -12.55
C GLN A 47 31.17 -28.91 -12.47
N GLN A 48 30.68 -27.77 -12.96
CA GLN A 48 29.30 -27.51 -13.43
C GLN A 48 28.26 -27.04 -12.39
N SER A 49 28.21 -25.70 -12.27
CA SER A 49 27.01 -24.94 -12.64
C SER A 49 25.97 -25.77 -13.41
N GLU A 50 24.69 -25.71 -13.00
CA GLU A 50 23.50 -26.23 -13.72
C GLU A 50 22.76 -27.44 -13.10
N GLN A 51 22.65 -27.52 -11.77
CA GLN A 51 21.53 -28.25 -11.15
C GLN A 51 20.64 -27.37 -10.28
N HIS A 52 20.44 -26.12 -10.70
CA HIS A 52 19.51 -25.20 -10.05
C HIS A 52 18.04 -25.47 -10.41
N GLY A 53 17.73 -26.37 -11.34
CA GLY A 53 16.37 -26.57 -11.84
C GLY A 53 15.35 -27.02 -10.78
N ILE A 54 15.71 -28.01 -9.94
CA ILE A 54 14.79 -28.59 -8.94
C ILE A 54 14.84 -27.79 -7.62
N PHE A 55 16.01 -27.24 -7.27
CA PHE A 55 16.21 -26.48 -6.04
C PHE A 55 15.72 -25.03 -6.12
N SER A 56 15.77 -24.40 -7.31
CA SER A 56 15.32 -23.01 -7.49
C SER A 56 13.85 -22.81 -7.10
N GLY A 57 12.97 -23.75 -7.47
CA GLY A 57 11.55 -23.68 -7.10
C GLY A 57 11.33 -23.74 -5.59
N GLN A 58 12.07 -24.61 -4.88
CA GLN A 58 11.99 -24.72 -3.42
C GLN A 58 12.48 -23.45 -2.73
N VAL A 59 13.59 -22.88 -3.22
CA VAL A 59 14.13 -21.60 -2.75
C VAL A 59 13.15 -20.45 -2.97
N MET A 60 12.56 -20.34 -4.16
CA MET A 60 11.57 -19.30 -4.47
C MET A 60 10.37 -19.36 -3.54
N ILE A 61 9.86 -20.56 -3.23
CA ILE A 61 8.75 -20.74 -2.30
C ILE A 61 9.15 -20.31 -0.89
N ALA A 62 10.31 -20.76 -0.40
CA ALA A 62 10.80 -20.42 0.93
C ALA A 62 10.98 -18.90 1.12
N VAL A 63 11.59 -18.22 0.14
CA VAL A 63 11.78 -16.76 0.16
C VAL A 63 10.44 -16.03 0.09
N LYS A 64 9.53 -16.46 -0.80
CA LYS A 64 8.17 -15.89 -0.90
C LYS A 64 7.42 -15.99 0.43
N ASP A 65 7.49 -17.15 1.09
CA ASP A 65 6.80 -17.37 2.36
C ASP A 65 7.42 -16.56 3.51
N ALA A 66 8.75 -16.45 3.54
CA ALA A 66 9.46 -15.58 4.49
C ALA A 66 9.04 -14.09 4.32
N CYS A 67 9.08 -13.58 3.09
CA CYS A 67 8.63 -12.21 2.78
C CYS A 67 7.16 -12.00 3.18
N ARG A 68 6.29 -12.97 2.90
CA ARG A 68 4.86 -12.88 3.27
C ARG A 68 4.69 -12.80 4.79
N GLN A 69 5.40 -13.64 5.55
CA GLN A 69 5.32 -13.62 7.01
C GLN A 69 5.79 -12.29 7.59
N ASP A 70 6.86 -11.71 7.06
CA ASP A 70 7.40 -10.45 7.56
C ASP A 70 6.49 -9.27 7.24
N VAL A 71 5.83 -9.26 6.08
CA VAL A 71 4.80 -8.25 5.77
C VAL A 71 3.61 -8.36 6.75
N LEU A 72 3.14 -9.57 7.04
CA LEU A 72 2.01 -9.79 7.95
C LEU A 72 2.33 -9.38 9.40
N LYS A 73 3.56 -9.61 9.87
CA LYS A 73 4.03 -9.14 11.19
C LYS A 73 3.98 -7.61 11.31
N LYS A 74 4.12 -6.89 10.19
CA LYS A 74 4.26 -5.44 10.15
C LYS A 74 2.94 -4.65 10.07
N LYS A 75 1.79 -5.30 10.20
CA LYS A 75 0.46 -4.67 10.05
C LYS A 75 0.34 -3.95 8.70
N PRO A 76 0.23 -4.70 7.58
CA PRO A 76 0.13 -4.08 6.27
C PRO A 76 -1.11 -3.17 6.21
N ARG A 77 -0.96 -1.97 5.67
CA ARG A 77 -2.06 -1.02 5.44
C ARG A 77 -2.39 -0.95 3.97
N LEU A 78 -3.67 -0.80 3.66
CA LEU A 78 -4.12 -0.55 2.28
C LEU A 78 -3.85 0.91 1.93
N VAL A 79 -3.49 1.15 0.68
CA VAL A 79 -3.28 2.49 0.16
C VAL A 79 -4.28 2.73 -0.97
N GLU A 80 -5.01 3.82 -0.88
CA GLU A 80 -5.98 4.24 -1.88
C GLU A 80 -5.41 5.39 -2.70
N ALA A 81 -5.69 5.35 -4.00
CA ALA A 81 -5.31 6.41 -4.92
C ALA A 81 -6.29 7.60 -4.77
N MET A 82 -5.73 8.81 -4.73
CA MET A 82 -6.48 10.06 -4.58
C MET A 82 -6.38 10.89 -5.86
N TYR A 83 -7.54 11.26 -6.40
CA TYR A 83 -7.64 12.26 -7.45
C TYR A 83 -7.53 13.66 -6.88
N PHE A 84 -6.71 14.49 -7.50
CA PHE A 84 -6.84 15.93 -7.42
C PHE A 84 -7.97 16.37 -8.35
N CYS A 85 -8.97 17.00 -7.76
CA CYS A 85 -10.16 17.48 -8.42
C CYS A 85 -10.13 19.01 -8.48
N GLU A 86 -10.15 19.55 -9.69
CA GLU A 86 -10.37 20.98 -9.94
C GLU A 86 -11.81 21.17 -10.41
N LEU A 87 -12.60 21.86 -9.60
CA LEU A 87 -14.01 22.11 -9.82
C LEU A 87 -14.19 23.57 -10.22
N ASN A 88 -14.89 23.82 -11.32
CA ASN A 88 -15.27 25.17 -11.72
C ASN A 88 -16.79 25.28 -11.78
N THR A 89 -17.36 26.21 -11.02
CA THR A 89 -18.81 26.46 -10.99
C THR A 89 -19.12 27.95 -10.83
N PRO A 90 -20.22 28.45 -11.41
CA PRO A 90 -20.71 29.79 -11.09
C PRO A 90 -21.30 29.86 -9.67
N VAL A 91 -21.30 31.06 -9.08
CA VAL A 91 -21.78 31.32 -7.71
C VAL A 91 -23.21 30.82 -7.47
N ASP A 92 -24.09 30.90 -8.48
CA ASP A 92 -25.50 30.48 -8.37
C ASP A 92 -25.69 28.99 -8.06
N SER A 93 -24.73 28.15 -8.47
CA SER A 93 -24.78 26.69 -8.31
C SER A 93 -23.74 26.15 -7.33
N LEU A 94 -23.03 27.04 -6.64
CA LEU A 94 -21.95 26.70 -5.73
C LEU A 94 -22.42 25.78 -4.60
N SER A 95 -23.54 26.09 -3.96
CA SER A 95 -24.11 25.27 -2.87
C SER A 95 -24.43 23.84 -3.30
N LYS A 96 -24.87 23.65 -4.56
CA LYS A 96 -25.20 22.32 -5.10
C LYS A 96 -23.94 21.50 -5.36
N MET A 97 -22.89 22.13 -5.90
CA MET A 97 -21.57 21.49 -6.06
C MET A 97 -21.04 21.00 -4.71
N TYR A 98 -21.06 21.85 -3.67
CA TYR A 98 -20.63 21.44 -2.33
C TYR A 98 -21.47 20.30 -1.77
N GLY A 99 -22.76 20.23 -2.11
CA GLY A 99 -23.61 19.09 -1.78
C GLY A 99 -23.09 17.78 -2.36
N VAL A 100 -22.69 17.76 -3.64
CA VAL A 100 -22.12 16.57 -4.29
C VAL A 100 -20.76 16.21 -3.71
N VAL A 101 -19.90 17.21 -3.47
CA VAL A 101 -18.56 17.00 -2.89
C VAL A 101 -18.66 16.44 -1.49
N SER A 102 -19.58 16.95 -0.66
CA SER A 102 -19.77 16.51 0.74
C SER A 102 -20.44 15.14 0.87
N ARG A 103 -21.22 14.70 -0.14
CA ARG A 103 -21.76 13.33 -0.20
C ARG A 103 -20.67 12.30 -0.40
N ARG A 104 -19.53 12.70 -0.97
CA ARG A 104 -18.36 11.87 -1.20
C ARG A 104 -17.31 12.17 -0.15
N ARG A 105 -16.36 11.27 0.07
CA ARG A 105 -15.27 11.44 1.06
C ARG A 105 -14.19 12.41 0.55
N ALA A 106 -14.60 13.51 -0.09
CA ALA A 106 -13.71 14.48 -0.67
C ALA A 106 -13.23 15.51 0.35
N ARG A 107 -11.95 15.91 0.27
CA ARG A 107 -11.34 16.91 1.15
C ARG A 107 -11.01 18.17 0.36
N VAL A 108 -11.68 19.28 0.67
CA VAL A 108 -11.42 20.58 0.05
C VAL A 108 -10.09 21.13 0.58
N LEU A 109 -9.25 21.62 -0.33
CA LEU A 109 -7.92 22.15 -0.04
C LEU A 109 -7.88 23.67 -0.15
N LYS A 110 -8.38 24.17 -1.28
CA LYS A 110 -8.28 25.58 -1.64
C LYS A 110 -9.50 25.98 -2.44
N GLU A 111 -9.91 27.22 -2.22
CA GLU A 111 -11.03 27.86 -2.88
C GLU A 111 -10.56 29.20 -3.42
N GLU A 112 -10.77 29.44 -4.71
CA GLU A 112 -10.35 30.65 -5.40
C GLU A 112 -11.51 31.20 -6.23
N MET A 113 -11.77 32.50 -6.10
CA MET A 113 -12.68 33.19 -7.00
C MET A 113 -11.86 33.81 -8.13
N GLN A 114 -12.28 33.57 -9.37
CA GLN A 114 -11.58 34.12 -10.52
C GLN A 114 -11.86 35.62 -10.64
N GLU A 115 -10.84 36.46 -10.47
CA GLU A 115 -11.00 37.91 -10.58
C GLU A 115 -11.51 38.31 -11.97
N GLY A 116 -12.64 39.02 -12.01
CA GLY A 116 -13.28 39.46 -13.26
C GLY A 116 -14.29 38.47 -13.87
N SER A 117 -14.52 37.30 -13.26
CA SER A 117 -15.55 36.35 -13.67
C SER A 117 -16.40 35.90 -12.46
N ALA A 118 -17.66 35.54 -12.69
CA ALA A 118 -18.54 34.96 -11.66
C ALA A 118 -18.30 33.46 -11.44
N LEU A 119 -17.09 32.99 -11.77
CA LEU A 119 -16.66 31.59 -11.67
C LEU A 119 -15.82 31.37 -10.42
N PHE A 120 -16.09 30.25 -9.76
CA PHE A 120 -15.43 29.82 -8.55
C PHE A 120 -14.71 28.50 -8.80
N THR A 121 -13.41 28.48 -8.51
CA THR A 121 -12.56 27.30 -8.66
C THR A 121 -12.28 26.69 -7.30
N VAL A 122 -12.56 25.40 -7.13
CA VAL A 122 -12.31 24.65 -5.90
C VAL A 122 -11.37 23.50 -6.19
N HIS A 123 -10.31 23.41 -5.40
CA HIS A 123 -9.38 22.28 -5.41
C HIS A 123 -9.69 21.34 -4.25
N ALA A 124 -9.90 20.06 -4.56
CA ALA A 124 -10.20 19.03 -3.58
C ALA A 124 -9.50 17.71 -3.89
N TYR A 125 -9.24 16.88 -2.88
CA TYR A 125 -8.91 15.48 -3.07
C TYR A 125 -10.16 14.61 -3.03
N LEU A 126 -10.30 13.70 -4.00
CA LEU A 126 -11.39 12.75 -4.10
C LEU A 126 -10.81 11.33 -4.20
N PRO A 127 -11.21 10.40 -3.32
CA PRO A 127 -10.77 9.01 -3.43
C PRO A 127 -11.25 8.38 -4.75
N VAL A 128 -10.40 7.57 -5.39
CA VAL A 128 -10.70 6.94 -6.67
C VAL A 128 -11.89 5.98 -6.55
N SER A 129 -12.09 5.31 -5.40
CA SER A 129 -13.26 4.45 -5.22
C SER A 129 -14.58 5.24 -5.30
N GLU A 130 -14.55 6.48 -4.82
CA GLU A 130 -15.67 7.41 -4.78
C GLU A 130 -15.73 8.30 -6.03
N SER A 131 -14.90 8.12 -7.06
CA SER A 131 -14.96 8.99 -8.25
C SER A 131 -15.99 8.54 -9.28
N PHE A 132 -16.51 7.32 -9.14
CA PHE A 132 -17.42 6.74 -10.12
C PHE A 132 -18.74 7.53 -10.18
N GLY A 133 -19.11 7.97 -11.39
CA GLY A 133 -20.30 8.80 -11.62
C GLY A 133 -20.24 10.21 -11.03
N PHE A 134 -19.11 10.66 -10.49
CA PHE A 134 -18.98 11.98 -9.86
C PHE A 134 -19.25 13.12 -10.84
N ALA A 135 -18.65 13.08 -12.03
CA ALA A 135 -18.83 14.12 -13.04
C ALA A 135 -20.29 14.19 -13.54
N ASP A 136 -20.98 13.06 -13.62
CA ASP A 136 -22.37 13.01 -14.07
C ASP A 136 -23.33 13.52 -12.99
N GLU A 137 -23.10 13.14 -11.73
CA GLU A 137 -23.86 13.66 -10.59
C GLU A 137 -23.67 15.18 -10.44
N LEU A 138 -22.43 15.65 -10.59
CA LEU A 138 -22.12 17.08 -10.55
C LEU A 138 -22.89 17.85 -11.63
N ARG A 139 -22.88 17.37 -12.87
CA ARG A 139 -23.64 17.99 -13.97
C ARG A 139 -25.15 17.93 -13.72
N LYS A 140 -25.66 16.82 -13.18
CA LYS A 140 -27.09 16.67 -12.90
C LYS A 140 -27.59 17.67 -11.86
N GLU A 141 -26.88 17.81 -10.74
CA GLU A 141 -27.26 18.72 -9.65
C GLU A 141 -27.13 20.19 -10.05
N THR A 142 -26.09 20.53 -10.81
CA THR A 142 -25.81 21.90 -11.27
C THR A 142 -26.46 22.25 -12.60
N SER A 143 -27.31 21.37 -13.16
CA SER A 143 -27.92 21.55 -14.49
C SER A 143 -26.89 21.79 -15.61
N GLY A 144 -25.69 21.23 -15.46
CA GLY A 144 -24.56 21.35 -16.39
C GLY A 144 -23.69 22.58 -16.21
N ALA A 145 -23.97 23.43 -15.21
CA ALA A 145 -23.22 24.66 -14.97
C ALA A 145 -21.83 24.41 -14.36
N ALA A 146 -21.63 23.31 -13.63
CA ALA A 146 -20.34 22.95 -13.06
C ALA A 146 -19.57 21.95 -13.91
N SER A 147 -18.25 22.06 -13.85
CA SER A 147 -17.31 21.15 -14.50
C SER A 147 -16.26 20.66 -13.50
N ALA A 148 -15.79 19.42 -13.69
CA ALA A 148 -14.76 18.80 -12.87
C ALA A 148 -13.64 18.25 -13.76
N LEU A 149 -12.40 18.56 -13.41
CA LEU A 149 -11.19 17.94 -13.94
C LEU A 149 -10.59 17.06 -12.85
N LEU A 150 -10.36 15.78 -13.17
CA LEU A 150 -9.79 14.80 -12.25
C LEU A 150 -8.41 14.38 -12.75
N ALA A 151 -7.39 14.51 -11.91
CA ALA A 151 -6.02 14.09 -12.19
C ALA A 151 -5.48 13.24 -11.03
N LEU A 152 -4.81 12.12 -11.32
CA LEU A 152 -4.20 11.30 -10.27
C LEU A 152 -3.05 12.09 -9.62
N SER A 153 -3.02 12.14 -8.28
CA SER A 153 -2.04 12.96 -7.55
C SER A 153 -1.17 12.15 -6.60
N GLN A 154 -1.79 11.52 -5.59
CA GLN A 154 -1.09 10.84 -4.51
C GLN A 154 -1.80 9.55 -4.11
N PHE A 155 -1.08 8.75 -3.34
CA PHE A 155 -1.57 7.52 -2.73
C PHE A 155 -1.58 7.73 -1.22
N GLU A 156 -2.74 7.59 -0.57
CA GLU A 156 -2.94 7.83 0.85
C GLU A 156 -3.35 6.53 1.55
N THR A 157 -2.78 6.27 2.73
CA THR A 157 -3.12 5.06 3.49
C THR A 157 -4.55 5.14 3.98
N VAL A 158 -5.36 4.14 3.65
CA VAL A 158 -6.71 4.02 4.18
C VAL A 158 -6.63 3.54 5.61
N PHE A 159 -7.44 4.13 6.48
CA PHE A 159 -7.64 3.63 7.84
C PHE A 159 -8.51 2.37 7.79
N CYS A 160 -7.87 1.28 7.40
CA CYS A 160 -8.50 0.02 7.10
C CYS A 160 -7.62 -1.09 7.65
N ASP A 161 -8.02 -1.67 8.77
CA ASP A 161 -7.30 -2.78 9.36
C ASP A 161 -7.76 -4.09 8.71
N ILE A 162 -7.00 -4.53 7.69
CA ILE A 162 -7.28 -5.77 6.93
C ILE A 162 -7.34 -7.00 7.86
N LEU A 163 -6.64 -6.96 9.00
CA LEU A 163 -6.57 -8.07 9.96
C LEU A 163 -7.82 -8.19 10.84
N THR A 164 -8.58 -7.10 11.00
CA THR A 164 -9.76 -7.07 11.87
C THR A 164 -11.04 -7.48 11.13
N GLY A 165 -10.97 -7.66 9.81
CA GLY A 165 -12.13 -8.04 8.99
C GLY A 165 -13.17 -6.93 8.90
N ASP A 166 -12.75 -5.67 8.99
CA ASP A 166 -13.67 -4.54 9.01
C ASP A 166 -14.45 -4.46 7.68
N PRO A 167 -15.80 -4.52 7.71
CA PRO A 167 -16.64 -4.57 6.51
C PRO A 167 -16.66 -3.24 5.74
N PHE A 168 -16.05 -2.19 6.27
CA PHE A 168 -15.92 -0.89 5.61
C PHE A 168 -14.79 -0.85 4.58
N CYS A 169 -13.92 -1.87 4.55
CA CYS A 169 -12.81 -1.93 3.62
C CYS A 169 -13.18 -2.43 2.21
N VAL A 170 -14.40 -2.95 2.04
CA VAL A 170 -14.89 -3.54 0.79
C VAL A 170 -16.30 -3.05 0.45
N LYS A 171 -16.55 -1.75 0.59
CA LYS A 171 -17.77 -1.12 0.09
C LYS A 171 -17.46 -0.18 -1.06
#